data_AF-X0QVA7-F1
#
_entry.id   AF-X0QVA7-F1
#
_cell.length_a   1.000
_cell.length_b   1.000
_cell.length_c   1.000
_cell.angle_alpha   90.00
_cell.angle_beta   90.00
_cell.angle_gamma   90.00
#
_symmetry.space_group_name_H-M   'P 1'
#
loop_
_entity.id
_entity.type
_entity.pdbx_description
1 polymer ?
#
loop_
_entity_poly.entity_id
_entity_poly.type
_entity_poly.pdbx_seq_one_letter_code
_entity_poly.pdbx_strand_id
1 'polypeptide(L)' 'MESMLAFSTASKTIGFANQTAFLNGWLEGFLVALPVGLTLMVIVSMTIKPKIEAFLKS' A
#
# COMPACT_ATOMS: atom_id res chain seq x y z
N MET A 1 -3.76 -4.57 2.09
CA MET A 1 -4.96 -4.01 1.44
C MET A 1 -4.56 -3.25 0.17
N GLU A 2 -3.38 -2.63 0.14
CA GLU A 2 -2.87 -1.85 -1.00
C GLU A 2 -2.53 -2.69 -2.25
N SER A 3 -2.05 -3.93 -2.10
CA SER A 3 -1.76 -4.77 -3.27
C SER A 3 -3.02 -5.12 -4.09
N MET A 4 -4.17 -5.24 -3.41
CA MET A 4 -5.47 -5.52 -4.01
C MET A 4 -6.05 -4.28 -4.72
N LEU A 5 -5.77 -3.09 -4.19
CA LEU A 5 -6.08 -1.82 -4.86
C LEU A 5 -5.21 -1.61 -6.11
N ALA A 6 -3.91 -1.85 -6.03
CA ALA A 6 -3.02 -1.81 -7.19
C ALA A 6 -3.45 -2.81 -8.27
N PHE A 7 -3.88 -4.00 -7.87
CA PHE A 7 -4.40 -5.02 -8.78
C PHE A 7 -5.73 -4.61 -9.44
N SER A 8 -6.66 -4.04 -8.68
CA SER A 8 -7.94 -3.54 -9.22
C SER A 8 -7.75 -2.38 -10.18
N THR A 9 -6.83 -1.46 -9.87
CA THR A 9 -6.45 -0.33 -10.74
C THR A 9 -5.80 -0.83 -12.03
N ALA A 10 -4.83 -1.74 -11.96
CA ALA A 10 -4.23 -2.34 -13.16
C ALA A 10 -5.29 -3.06 -14.02
N SER A 11 -6.24 -3.75 -13.38
CA SER A 11 -7.32 -4.46 -14.07
C SER A 11 -8.27 -3.52 -14.80
N LYS A 12 -8.59 -2.37 -14.20
CA LYS A 12 -9.47 -1.36 -14.78
C LYS A 12 -8.79 -0.50 -15.85
N THR A 13 -7.50 -0.19 -15.69
CA THR A 13 -6.79 0.77 -16.57
C THR A 13 -6.10 0.09 -17.75
N ILE A 14 -5.58 -1.13 -17.58
CA ILE A 14 -4.80 -1.84 -18.61
C ILE A 14 -5.64 -2.96 -19.25
N GLY A 15 -6.52 -3.59 -18.47
CA GLY A 15 -7.30 -4.75 -18.91
C GLY A 15 -6.47 -6.02 -19.06
N PHE A 16 -7.15 -7.14 -19.31
CA PHE A 16 -6.50 -8.47 -19.41
C PHE A 16 -5.93 -8.79 -20.80
N ALA A 17 -6.15 -7.92 -21.79
CA ALA A 17 -5.72 -8.14 -23.17
C ALA A 17 -4.19 -8.08 -23.35
N ASN A 18 -3.48 -7.36 -22.48
CA ASN A 18 -2.04 -7.18 -22.57
C ASN A 18 -1.39 -7.56 -21.24
N GLN A 19 -1.22 -8.87 -21.04
CA GLN A 19 -0.83 -9.49 -19.78
C GLN A 19 0.52 -8.99 -19.25
N THR A 20 1.46 -8.68 -20.15
CA THR A 20 2.77 -8.10 -19.80
C THR A 20 2.64 -6.67 -19.28
N ALA A 21 1.80 -5.84 -19.92
CA ALA A 21 1.56 -4.46 -19.46
C ALA A 21 0.84 -4.45 -18.11
N PHE A 22 -0.09 -5.39 -17.89
CA PHE A 22 -0.79 -5.56 -16.62
C PHE A 22 0.17 -5.91 -15.47
N LEU A 23 1.03 -6.91 -15.67
CA LEU A 23 2.02 -7.32 -14.66
C LEU A 23 2.99 -6.18 -14.32
N ASN A 24 3.49 -5.47 -15.34
CA ASN A 24 4.38 -4.32 -15.14
C ASN A 24 3.67 -3.20 -14.38
N GLY A 25 2.45 -2.82 -14.77
CA GLY A 25 1.69 -1.77 -14.07
C GLY A 25 1.34 -2.13 -12.63
N TRP A 26 1.05 -3.40 -12.35
CA TRP A 26 0.81 -3.88 -10.99
C TRP A 26 2.08 -3.87 -10.13
N LEU A 27 3.20 -4.37 -10.66
CA LEU A 27 4.50 -4.39 -9.96
C LEU A 27 5.01 -2.98 -9.69
N GLU A 28 4.97 -2.10 -10.68
CA GLU A 28 5.35 -0.69 -10.51
C GLU A 28 4.49 0.00 -9.45
N GLY A 29 3.17 -0.18 -9.50
CA GLY A 29 2.27 0.37 -8.48
C GLY A 29 2.57 -0.15 -7.07
N PHE A 30 2.92 -1.43 -6.94
CA PHE A 30 3.31 -2.04 -5.67
C PHE A 30 4.65 -1.50 -5.16
N LEU A 31 5.66 -1.39 -6.03
CA LEU A 31 7.00 -0.90 -5.69
C LEU A 31 6.99 0.59 -5.32
N VAL A 32 6.20 1.42 -6.00
CA VAL A 32 6.07 2.84 -5.67
C VAL A 32 5.33 3.06 -4.35
N ALA A 33 4.37 2.19 -4.00
CA ALA A 33 3.64 2.28 -2.73
C ALA A 33 4.48 1.81 -1.52
N LEU A 34 5.51 1.00 -1.74
CA LEU A 34 6.33 0.35 -0.71
C LEU A 34 7.07 1.35 0.22
N PRO A 35 7.79 2.37 -0.30
CA PRO A 35 8.46 3.37 0.55
C PRO A 35 7.46 4.16 1.41
N VAL A 36 6.31 4.52 0.85
CA VAL A 36 5.26 5.26 1.56
C VAL A 36 4.68 4.40 2.69
N GLY A 37 4.37 3.13 2.41
CA GLY A 37 3.89 2.19 3.43
C GLY A 37 4.90 2.00 4.58
N LEU A 38 6.19 1.85 4.26
CA LEU A 38 7.24 1.70 5.27
C LEU A 38 7.41 2.96 6.13
N THR A 39 7.41 4.15 5.52
CA THR A 39 7.51 5.42 6.27
C THR A 39 6.32 5.61 7.21
N LEU A 40 5.10 5.33 6.72
CA LEU A 40 3.91 5.37 7.57
C LEU A 40 3.98 4.34 8.70
N MET A 41 4.47 3.13 8.46
CA MET A 41 4.63 2.11 9.50
C MET A 41 5.55 2.59 10.64
N VAL A 42 6.67 3.23 10.31
CA VAL A 42 7.58 3.81 11.32
C VAL A 42 6.89 4.94 12.09
N ILE A 43 6.24 5.87 11.38
CA ILE A 43 5.54 7.01 12.00
C ILE A 43 4.43 6.53 12.94
N VAL A 44 3.60 5.58 12.50
CA VAL A 44 2.51 5.00 13.28
C VAL A 44 3.06 4.28 14.50
N SER A 45 4.14 3.51 14.35
CA SER A 45 4.79 2.79 15.46
C SER A 45 5.34 3.75 16.52
N MET A 46 6.01 4.84 16.10
CA MET A 46 6.64 5.78 17.02
C MET A 46 5.68 6.83 17.60
N THR A 47 4.60 7.17 16.88
CA THR A 47 3.72 8.29 17.27
C THR A 47 2.34 7.82 17.70
N ILE A 48 1.68 6.99 16.88
CA ILE A 48 0.27 6.65 17.09
C ILE A 48 0.14 5.55 18.14
N LYS A 49 0.94 4.49 18.03
CA LYS A 49 0.90 3.35 18.96
C LYS A 49 1.12 3.76 20.43
N PRO A 50 2.15 4.55 20.80
CA PRO A 50 2.32 4.98 22.19
C PRO A 50 1.21 5.93 22.67
N LYS A 51 0.64 6.76 21.78
CA LYS A 51 -0.51 7.62 22.13
C LYS A 51 -1.77 6.80 22.42
N ILE A 52 -2.04 5.77 21.63
CA ILE A 52 -3.16 4.86 21.87
C ILE A 52 -2.95 4.08 23.17
N GLU A 53 -1.75 3.56 23.41
CA GLU A 53 -1.43 2.85 24.66
C GLU A 53 -1.57 3.76 25.89
N ALA A 54 -1.16 5.03 25.80
CA ALA A 54 -1.37 6.01 26.87
C ALA A 54 -2.86 6.31 27.10
N PHE A 55 -3.63 6.48 26.02
CA PHE A 55 -5.08 6.70 26.10
C PHE A 55 -5.81 5.52 26.74
N LEU A 56 -5.47 4.27 26.36
CA LEU A 56 -6.11 3.06 26.89
C LEU A 56 -5.72 2.73 28.35
N LYS A 57 -4.60 3.27 28.84
CA LYS A 57 -4.19 3.15 30.25
C LYS A 57 -4.85 4.18 31.18
N SER A 58 -5.56 5.16 30.62
CA SER A 58 -6.30 6.19 31.35
C SER A 58 -7.75 5.75 31.57
#